data_AF-A0A3C0UMU1-F1
#
_entry.id   AF-A0A3C0UMU1-F1
#
_cell.length_a   1.000
_cell.length_b   1.000
_cell.length_c   1.000
_cell.angle_alpha   90.00
_cell.angle_beta   90.00
_cell.angle_gamma   90.00
#
_symmetry.space_group_name_H-M   'P 1'
#
loop_
_entity.id
_entity.type
_entity.pdbx_description
1 polymer ?
#
loop_
_entity_poly.entity_id
_entity_poly.type
_entity_poly.pdbx_seq_one_letter_code
_entity_poly.pdbx_strand_id
1 'polypeptide(L)'
;MRKLQKSLTETEQFVVIQELSSTSFDSLSEEEKIVIFEKISQIVSHPESEKFYYGKVFSGCVQFIKAKLLDDQTKHFKGDLSKIKGKFERVLSVKDIAQMAGLEYFQLRDLSFGKNTSSTLLKFMTFTKKHGLSIEEFMYHPSIVNTAYQYYCMLEKGTTPTPS
;
A
#
# COMPACT_ATOMS: atom_id res chain seq x y z
N MET A 1 6.20 18.01 15.44
CA MET A 1 5.01 17.15 15.27
C MET A 1 4.89 16.60 13.84
N ARG A 2 4.56 17.40 12.81
CA ARG A 2 4.39 16.92 11.41
C ARG A 2 5.59 16.18 10.79
N LYS A 3 6.84 16.57 11.12
CA LYS A 3 8.05 15.93 10.57
C LYS A 3 8.33 14.53 11.15
N LEU A 4 8.03 14.31 12.43
CA LEU A 4 8.18 13.01 13.10
C LEU A 4 7.13 12.01 12.61
N GLN A 5 5.89 12.46 12.42
CA GLN A 5 4.80 11.63 11.91
C GLN A 5 5.07 11.18 10.47
N LYS A 6 5.61 12.06 9.63
CA LYS A 6 6.03 11.74 8.26
C LYS A 6 7.16 10.71 8.23
N SER A 7 8.18 10.89 9.09
CA SER A 7 9.30 9.94 9.23
C SER A 7 8.84 8.57 9.73
N LEU A 8 7.90 8.50 10.69
CA LEU A 8 7.36 7.23 11.16
C LEU A 8 6.61 6.49 10.05
N THR A 9 5.80 7.22 9.28
CA THR A 9 5.01 6.64 8.18
C THR A 9 5.91 6.15 7.04
N GLU A 10 7.00 6.87 6.74
CA GLU A 10 8.01 6.47 5.75
C GLU A 10 8.81 5.24 6.21
N THR A 11 9.16 5.15 7.50
CA THR A 11 9.83 3.97 8.08
C THR A 11 8.93 2.74 8.11
N GLU A 12 7.67 2.88 8.55
CA GLU A 12 6.69 1.78 8.54
C GLU A 12 6.40 1.27 7.12
N GLN A 13 6.30 2.18 6.13
CA GLN A 13 6.09 1.81 4.74
C GLN A 13 7.31 1.14 4.11
N PHE A 14 8.53 1.55 4.47
CA PHE A 14 9.76 0.90 4.02
C PHE A 14 9.89 -0.53 4.56
N VAL A 15 9.50 -0.74 5.83
CA VAL A 15 9.45 -2.07 6.46
C VAL A 15 8.47 -2.98 5.72
N VAL A 16 7.27 -2.49 5.36
CA VAL A 16 6.29 -3.28 4.58
C VAL A 16 6.84 -3.69 3.21
N ILE A 17 7.58 -2.82 2.52
CA ILE A 17 8.18 -3.14 1.21
C ILE A 17 9.31 -4.18 1.34
N GLN A 18 10.11 -4.13 2.40
CA GLN A 18 11.09 -5.18 2.70
C GLN A 18 10.40 -6.50 3.11
N GLU A 19 9.34 -6.45 3.91
CA GLU A 19 8.61 -7.62 4.39
C GLU A 19 7.87 -8.36 3.27
N LEU A 20 7.38 -7.66 2.24
CA LEU A 20 6.74 -8.29 1.08
C LEU A 20 7.66 -9.24 0.31
N SER A 21 8.98 -9.10 0.46
CA SER A 21 9.95 -10.05 -0.10
C SER A 21 10.12 -11.33 0.74
N SER A 22 9.54 -11.38 1.95
CA SER A 22 9.80 -12.42 2.95
C SER A 22 8.63 -13.37 3.22
N THR A 23 7.39 -13.00 2.89
CA THR A 23 6.22 -13.90 3.10
C THR A 23 5.18 -13.71 2.01
N SER A 24 5.06 -14.70 1.12
CA SER A 24 4.01 -14.75 0.10
C SER A 24 2.70 -15.25 0.71
N PHE A 25 1.56 -14.68 0.29
CA PHE A 25 0.24 -15.19 0.69
C PHE A 25 0.06 -16.68 0.34
N ASP A 26 0.63 -17.13 -0.78
CA ASP A 26 0.57 -18.53 -1.21
C ASP A 26 1.33 -19.48 -0.30
N SER A 27 2.31 -18.95 0.46
CA SER A 27 3.11 -19.74 1.41
C SER A 27 2.47 -19.90 2.79
N LEU A 28 1.36 -19.22 3.05
CA LEU A 28 0.61 -19.34 4.30
C LEU A 28 -0.17 -20.66 4.36
N SER A 29 -0.40 -21.18 5.57
CA SER A 29 -1.30 -22.30 5.79
C SER A 29 -2.75 -21.91 5.48
N GLU A 30 -3.62 -22.89 5.24
CA GLU A 30 -5.04 -22.62 4.98
C GLU A 30 -5.72 -21.94 6.18
N GLU A 31 -5.35 -22.32 7.40
CA GLU A 31 -5.83 -21.67 8.62
C GLU A 31 -5.41 -20.20 8.69
N GLU A 32 -4.16 -19.89 8.33
CA GLU A 32 -3.68 -18.51 8.27
C GLU A 32 -4.43 -17.69 7.21
N LYS A 33 -4.69 -18.26 6.04
CA LYS A 33 -5.47 -17.61 4.98
C LYS A 33 -6.91 -17.34 5.42
N ILE A 34 -7.56 -18.29 6.10
CA ILE A 34 -8.90 -18.11 6.66
C ILE A 34 -8.91 -16.93 7.64
N VAL A 35 -7.96 -16.87 8.57
CA VAL A 35 -7.84 -15.77 9.53
C VAL A 35 -7.62 -14.42 8.83
N ILE A 36 -6.85 -14.38 7.75
CA ILE A 36 -6.67 -13.18 6.93
C ILE A 36 -8.00 -12.72 6.32
N PHE A 37 -8.77 -13.63 5.73
CA PHE A 37 -10.06 -13.29 5.14
C PHE A 37 -11.09 -12.84 6.18
N GLU A 38 -11.13 -13.48 7.36
CA GLU A 38 -11.99 -13.05 8.46
C GLU A 38 -11.67 -11.63 8.92
N LYS A 39 -10.38 -11.30 9.07
CA LYS A 39 -9.95 -9.93 9.42
C LYS A 39 -10.34 -8.93 8.34
N ILE A 40 -10.14 -9.24 7.06
CA ILE A 40 -10.52 -8.37 5.96
C ILE A 40 -12.03 -8.11 5.98
N SER A 41 -12.85 -9.15 6.17
CA SER A 41 -14.32 -9.02 6.27
C SER A 41 -14.73 -8.02 7.37
N GLN A 42 -14.07 -8.07 8.53
CA GLN A 42 -14.31 -7.13 9.62
C GLN A 42 -13.79 -5.71 9.31
N ILE A 43 -12.62 -5.59 8.69
CA ILE A 43 -12.05 -4.30 8.30
C ILE A 43 -12.98 -3.55 7.34
N VAL A 44 -13.53 -4.25 6.34
CA VAL A 44 -14.35 -3.63 5.28
C VAL A 44 -15.79 -3.36 5.72
N SER A 45 -16.22 -3.88 6.87
CA SER A 45 -17.56 -3.60 7.41
C SER A 45 -17.66 -2.19 8.03
N HIS A 46 -16.54 -1.56 8.38
CA HIS A 46 -16.49 -0.23 8.96
C HIS A 46 -15.79 0.77 8.01
N PRO A 47 -16.48 1.85 7.54
CA PRO A 47 -15.97 2.73 6.49
C PRO A 47 -14.60 3.37 6.78
N GLU A 48 -14.32 3.72 8.04
CA GLU A 48 -13.03 4.31 8.42
C GLU A 48 -11.87 3.30 8.33
N SER A 49 -12.06 2.06 8.79
CA SER A 49 -11.04 1.01 8.67
C SER A 49 -10.89 0.52 7.24
N GLU A 50 -11.98 0.44 6.47
CA GLU A 50 -11.95 0.14 5.05
C GLU A 50 -11.07 1.16 4.30
N LYS A 51 -11.32 2.46 4.52
CA LYS A 51 -10.53 3.54 3.95
C LYS A 51 -9.06 3.46 4.37
N PHE A 52 -8.79 3.17 5.64
CA PHE A 52 -7.43 3.01 6.15
C PHE A 52 -6.70 1.83 5.49
N TYR A 53 -7.38 0.69 5.36
CA TYR A 53 -6.87 -0.53 4.74
C TYR A 53 -6.51 -0.31 3.27
N TYR A 54 -7.45 0.16 2.45
CA TYR A 54 -7.15 0.46 1.04
C TYR A 54 -6.09 1.55 0.91
N GLY A 55 -6.06 2.51 1.84
CA GLY A 55 -4.98 3.48 1.96
C GLY A 55 -3.60 2.82 2.08
N LYS A 56 -3.46 1.82 2.96
CA LYS A 56 -2.22 1.05 3.13
C LYS A 56 -1.90 0.19 1.91
N VAL A 57 -2.87 -0.54 1.36
CA VAL A 57 -2.68 -1.38 0.15
C VAL A 57 -2.16 -0.55 -1.02
N PHE A 58 -2.89 0.49 -1.43
CA PHE A 58 -2.55 1.25 -2.63
C PHE A 58 -1.34 2.18 -2.43
N SER A 59 -1.13 2.72 -1.23
CA SER A 59 0.10 3.47 -0.94
C SER A 59 1.33 2.55 -1.00
N GLY A 60 1.21 1.33 -0.46
CA GLY A 60 2.23 0.30 -0.57
C GLY A 60 2.57 -0.03 -2.02
N CYS A 61 1.57 -0.31 -2.87
CA CYS A 61 1.78 -0.55 -4.29
C CYS A 61 2.51 0.62 -4.97
N VAL A 62 2.07 1.85 -4.73
CA VAL A 62 2.70 3.05 -5.31
C VAL A 62 4.17 3.16 -4.91
N GLN A 63 4.50 2.90 -3.64
CA GLN A 63 5.88 2.97 -3.16
C GLN A 63 6.75 1.85 -3.74
N PHE A 64 6.22 0.63 -3.84
CA PHE A 64 6.92 -0.48 -4.49
C PHE A 64 7.26 -0.14 -5.94
N ILE A 65 6.30 0.40 -6.69
CA ILE A 65 6.52 0.80 -8.08
C ILE A 65 7.60 1.88 -8.17
N LYS A 66 7.59 2.88 -7.27
CA LYS A 66 8.64 3.90 -7.23
C LYS A 66 10.01 3.29 -6.98
N ALA A 67 10.11 2.38 -6.01
CA ALA A 67 11.36 1.69 -5.71
C ALA A 67 11.84 0.87 -6.90
N LYS A 68 10.93 0.16 -7.58
CA LYS A 68 11.23 -0.64 -8.76
C LYS A 68 11.72 0.19 -9.93
N LEU A 69 11.04 1.29 -10.24
CA LEU A 69 11.44 2.21 -11.31
C LEU A 69 12.79 2.88 -11.01
N LEU A 70 13.07 3.17 -9.74
CA LEU A 70 14.36 3.71 -9.32
C LEU A 70 15.48 2.67 -9.49
N ASP A 71 15.24 1.42 -9.07
CA ASP A 71 16.18 0.31 -9.27
C ASP A 71 16.49 0.12 -10.75
N ASP A 72 15.46 0.02 -11.60
CA ASP A 72 15.63 -0.16 -13.05
C ASP A 72 16.42 0.99 -13.70
N GLN A 73 16.22 2.24 -13.25
CA GLN A 73 16.99 3.40 -13.73
C GLN A 73 18.46 3.41 -13.28
N THR A 74 18.74 2.88 -12.10
CA THR A 74 20.07 2.94 -11.48
C THR A 74 20.89 1.67 -11.70
N LYS A 75 20.28 0.56 -12.12
CA LYS A 75 20.92 -0.74 -12.37
C LYS A 75 22.10 -0.70 -13.35
N HIS A 76 22.11 0.26 -14.27
CA HIS A 76 23.19 0.45 -15.25
C HIS A 76 24.15 1.59 -14.90
N PHE A 77 23.93 2.27 -13.77
CA PHE A 77 24.74 3.42 -13.37
C PHE A 77 26.07 2.94 -12.78
N LYS A 78 27.16 3.07 -13.53
CA LYS A 78 28.53 2.67 -13.11
C LYS A 78 29.28 3.71 -12.25
N GLY A 79 28.63 4.81 -11.87
CA GLY A 79 29.23 5.89 -11.05
C GLY A 79 28.83 5.83 -9.58
N ASP A 80 29.39 6.73 -8.77
CA ASP A 80 29.11 6.82 -7.33
C ASP A 80 27.66 7.26 -7.06
N LEU A 81 26.80 6.29 -6.73
CA LEU A 81 25.37 6.45 -6.45
C LEU A 81 25.09 7.43 -5.30
N SER A 82 26.05 7.63 -4.38
CA SER A 82 25.89 8.55 -3.24
C SER A 82 25.72 10.02 -3.67
N LYS A 83 26.25 10.40 -4.83
CA LYS A 83 26.16 11.77 -5.38
C LYS A 83 24.85 12.07 -6.11
N ILE A 84 24.05 11.04 -6.39
CA ILE A 84 22.82 11.17 -7.20
C ILE A 84 21.58 10.67 -6.45
N LYS A 85 21.76 9.88 -5.39
CA LYS A 85 20.68 9.46 -4.48
C LYS A 85 19.77 10.63 -4.07
N GLY A 86 20.33 11.78 -3.67
CA GLY A 86 19.55 12.96 -3.29
C GLY A 86 18.86 13.72 -4.45
N LYS A 87 19.29 13.52 -5.71
CA LYS A 87 18.60 14.03 -6.91
C LYS A 87 17.53 13.04 -7.39
N PHE A 88 17.75 11.74 -7.20
CA PHE A 88 16.82 10.68 -7.56
C PHE A 88 15.73 10.41 -6.52
N GLU A 89 15.93 10.72 -5.23
CA GLU A 89 14.87 10.62 -4.20
C GLU A 89 13.70 11.59 -4.45
N ARG A 90 13.82 12.54 -5.39
CA ARG A 90 12.71 13.39 -5.84
C ARG A 90 11.82 12.75 -6.92
N VAL A 91 12.06 11.52 -7.36
CA VAL A 91 11.85 11.20 -8.79
C VAL A 91 10.47 10.80 -9.27
N LEU A 92 9.51 10.33 -8.47
CA LEU A 92 8.15 10.15 -8.98
C LEU A 92 7.13 10.52 -7.91
N SER A 93 6.33 11.54 -8.19
CA SER A 93 5.15 11.88 -7.39
C SER A 93 4.05 10.83 -7.60
N VAL A 94 3.06 10.80 -6.71
CA VAL A 94 1.87 9.94 -6.90
C VAL A 94 1.14 10.31 -8.21
N LYS A 95 1.21 11.59 -8.61
CA LYS A 95 0.65 12.06 -9.88
C LYS A 95 1.37 11.44 -11.08
N ASP A 96 2.70 11.33 -11.03
CA ASP A 96 3.47 10.72 -12.11
C ASP A 96 3.12 9.23 -12.25
N ILE A 97 2.97 8.52 -11.12
CA ILE A 97 2.54 7.11 -11.12
C ILE A 97 1.13 6.96 -11.70
N ALA A 98 0.19 7.84 -11.35
CA ALA A 98 -1.15 7.84 -11.93
C ALA A 98 -1.10 7.99 -13.45
N GLN A 99 -0.34 8.99 -13.94
CA GLN A 99 -0.21 9.24 -15.37
C GLN A 99 0.42 8.05 -16.11
N MET A 100 1.46 7.43 -15.56
CA MET A 100 2.07 6.21 -16.11
C MET A 100 1.09 5.04 -16.19
N ALA A 101 0.16 4.93 -15.24
CA ALA A 101 -0.91 3.94 -15.22
C ALA A 101 -2.11 4.29 -16.14
N GLY A 102 -2.07 5.42 -16.86
CA GLY A 102 -3.18 5.88 -17.69
C GLY A 102 -4.40 6.34 -16.86
N LEU A 103 -4.13 6.91 -15.68
CA LEU A 103 -5.10 7.40 -14.71
C LEU A 103 -4.89 8.88 -14.42
N GLU A 104 -5.99 9.55 -14.11
CA GLU A 104 -5.95 10.85 -13.46
C GLU A 104 -5.52 10.71 -12.00
N TYR A 105 -4.89 11.74 -11.44
CA TYR A 105 -4.41 11.71 -10.05
C TYR A 105 -5.52 11.40 -9.05
N PHE A 106 -6.71 11.98 -9.24
CA PHE A 106 -7.85 11.72 -8.36
C PHE A 106 -8.31 10.25 -8.43
N GLN A 107 -8.23 9.60 -9.60
CA GLN A 107 -8.62 8.19 -9.75
C GLN A 107 -7.71 7.27 -8.95
N LEU A 108 -6.38 7.51 -8.98
CA LEU A 108 -5.44 6.75 -8.15
C LEU A 108 -5.63 7.03 -6.66
N ARG A 109 -5.90 8.30 -6.30
CA ARG A 109 -6.19 8.67 -4.91
C ARG A 109 -7.47 8.01 -4.40
N ASP A 110 -8.50 7.92 -5.22
CA ASP A 110 -9.79 7.37 -4.80
C ASP A 110 -9.72 5.84 -4.60
N LEU A 111 -8.79 5.14 -5.27
CA LEU A 111 -8.41 3.75 -4.92
C LEU A 111 -7.99 3.65 -3.44
N SER A 112 -7.14 4.56 -2.96
CA SER A 112 -6.71 4.62 -1.56
C SER A 112 -7.83 4.97 -0.58
N PHE A 113 -9.02 5.31 -1.07
CA PHE A 113 -10.19 5.61 -0.25
C PHE A 113 -11.33 4.59 -0.41
N GLY A 114 -11.10 3.47 -1.12
CA GLY A 114 -12.14 2.48 -1.41
C GLY A 114 -13.21 2.98 -2.39
N LYS A 115 -13.01 4.14 -3.04
CA LYS A 115 -13.97 4.77 -3.95
C LYS A 115 -13.50 4.58 -5.40
N ASN A 116 -13.64 3.38 -5.94
CA ASN A 116 -13.11 3.10 -7.28
C ASN A 116 -14.19 2.59 -8.23
N THR A 117 -13.85 2.65 -9.53
CA THR A 117 -14.58 1.90 -10.56
C THR A 117 -13.76 0.68 -10.93
N SER A 118 -14.42 -0.38 -11.39
CA SER A 118 -13.74 -1.59 -11.88
C SER A 118 -12.72 -1.25 -12.99
N SER A 119 -12.98 -0.22 -13.80
CA SER A 119 -12.05 0.25 -14.83
C SER A 119 -10.77 0.86 -14.24
N THR A 120 -10.91 1.73 -13.22
CA THR A 120 -9.77 2.33 -12.52
C THR A 120 -8.89 1.26 -11.89
N LEU A 121 -9.52 0.31 -11.18
CA LEU A 121 -8.80 -0.79 -10.54
C LEU A 121 -8.07 -1.64 -11.58
N LEU A 122 -8.73 -2.03 -12.67
CA LEU A 122 -8.14 -2.84 -13.73
C LEU A 122 -6.93 -2.17 -14.38
N LYS A 123 -7.01 -0.87 -14.67
CA LYS A 123 -5.88 -0.10 -15.21
C LYS A 123 -4.69 -0.12 -14.25
N PHE A 124 -4.94 0.12 -12.95
CA PHE A 124 -3.88 0.12 -11.97
C PHE A 124 -3.29 -1.28 -11.77
N MET A 125 -4.11 -2.33 -11.69
CA MET A 125 -3.65 -3.73 -11.62
C MET A 125 -2.80 -4.12 -12.82
N THR A 126 -3.20 -3.73 -14.03
CA THR A 126 -2.44 -4.01 -15.26
C THR A 126 -1.09 -3.32 -15.24
N PHE A 127 -1.08 -2.06 -14.78
CA PHE A 127 0.14 -1.28 -14.63
C PHE A 127 1.07 -1.91 -13.58
N THR A 128 0.60 -2.23 -12.36
CA THR A 128 1.45 -2.82 -11.33
C THR A 128 1.99 -4.19 -11.76
N LYS A 129 1.17 -5.01 -12.41
CA LYS A 129 1.57 -6.33 -12.91
C LYS A 129 2.67 -6.24 -13.97
N LYS A 130 2.60 -5.24 -14.86
CA LYS A 130 3.67 -4.94 -15.84
C LYS A 130 5.01 -4.64 -15.16
N HIS A 131 4.98 -4.09 -13.94
CA HIS A 131 6.15 -3.79 -13.13
C HIS A 131 6.48 -4.89 -12.10
N GLY A 132 5.92 -6.09 -12.28
CA GLY A 132 6.23 -7.25 -11.46
C GLY A 132 5.57 -7.26 -10.08
N LEU A 133 4.44 -6.55 -9.94
CA LEU A 133 3.70 -6.49 -8.68
C LEU A 133 2.25 -6.96 -8.84
N SER A 134 1.82 -7.91 -8.00
CA SER A 134 0.39 -8.21 -7.81
C SER A 134 -0.19 -7.36 -6.69
N ILE A 135 -1.34 -6.72 -6.92
CA ILE A 135 -2.04 -5.98 -5.86
C ILE A 135 -2.52 -6.93 -4.76
N GLU A 136 -2.83 -8.18 -5.11
CA GLU A 136 -3.27 -9.22 -4.16
C GLU A 136 -2.20 -9.51 -3.10
N GLU A 137 -0.91 -9.44 -3.48
CA GLU A 137 0.20 -9.60 -2.53
C GLU A 137 0.13 -8.56 -1.41
N PHE A 138 -0.28 -7.32 -1.72
CA PHE A 138 -0.51 -6.29 -0.72
C PHE A 138 -1.85 -6.46 0.01
N MET A 139 -2.92 -6.83 -0.70
CA MET A 139 -4.24 -6.99 -0.10
C MET A 139 -4.25 -8.04 1.00
N TYR A 140 -3.52 -9.13 0.80
CA TYR A 140 -3.53 -10.27 1.71
C TYR A 140 -2.27 -10.36 2.58
N HIS A 141 -1.35 -9.39 2.47
CA HIS A 141 -0.15 -9.40 3.29
C HIS A 141 -0.49 -9.33 4.79
N PRO A 142 -0.01 -10.27 5.63
CA PRO A 142 -0.35 -10.30 7.05
C PRO A 142 -0.05 -8.99 7.79
N SER A 143 1.06 -8.32 7.49
CA SER A 143 1.44 -7.04 8.11
C SER A 143 0.42 -5.93 7.82
N ILE A 144 -0.08 -5.86 6.57
CA ILE A 144 -1.07 -4.85 6.14
C ILE A 144 -2.43 -5.16 6.79
N VAL A 145 -2.87 -6.41 6.70
CA VAL A 145 -4.15 -6.86 7.25
C VAL A 145 -4.17 -6.70 8.78
N ASN A 146 -3.12 -7.12 9.48
CA ASN A 146 -3.04 -6.99 10.94
C ASN A 146 -3.03 -5.53 11.39
N THR A 147 -2.30 -4.66 10.69
CA THR A 147 -2.27 -3.22 11.01
C THR A 147 -3.65 -2.59 10.84
N ALA A 148 -4.34 -2.89 9.73
CA ALA A 148 -5.70 -2.41 9.50
C ALA A 148 -6.71 -3.00 10.50
N TYR A 149 -6.54 -4.26 10.86
CA TYR A 149 -7.39 -4.94 11.85
C TYR A 149 -7.23 -4.35 13.26
N GLN A 150 -6.00 -4.01 13.65
CA GLN A 150 -5.75 -3.31 14.91
C GLN A 150 -6.46 -1.95 14.93
N TYR A 151 -6.43 -1.21 13.82
CA TYR A 151 -7.17 0.05 13.71
C TYR A 151 -8.69 -0.16 13.80
N TYR A 152 -9.25 -1.17 13.12
CA TYR A 152 -10.64 -1.57 13.29
C TYR A 152 -10.99 -1.87 14.76
N CYS A 153 -10.18 -2.67 15.45
CA CYS A 153 -10.39 -2.99 16.88
C CYS A 153 -10.39 -1.74 17.78
N MET A 154 -9.64 -0.70 17.42
CA MET A 154 -9.63 0.57 18.17
C MET A 154 -10.93 1.35 17.95
N LEU A 155 -11.47 1.34 16.73
CA LEU A 155 -12.74 2.00 16.40
C LEU A 155 -13.90 1.36 17.16
N GLU A 156 -13.98 0.03 17.15
CA GLU A 156 -15.02 -0.74 17.86
C GLU A 156 -14.98 -0.54 19.39
N LYS A 157 -13.77 -0.35 19.95
CA LYS A 157 -13.61 -0.05 21.38
C LYS A 157 -13.92 1.42 21.71
N GLY A 158 -13.76 2.33 20.74
CA GLY A 158 -14.05 3.76 20.87
C GLY A 158 -15.53 4.11 20.71
N THR A 159 -16.32 3.24 20.07
CA THR A 159 -17.78 3.29 20.04
C THR A 159 -18.37 2.73 21.35
N THR A 160 -18.14 3.41 22.48
CA THR A 160 -18.97 3.18 23.67
C THR A 160 -20.40 3.67 23.39
N PRO A 161 -21.45 2.92 23.79
CA PRO A 161 -22.82 3.38 23.61
C PRO A 161 -23.02 4.68 24.37
N THR A 162 -23.57 5.68 23.71
CA THR A 162 -24.15 6.86 24.37
C THR A 162 -25.17 6.33 25.39
N PRO A 163 -25.01 6.60 26.69
CA PRO A 163 -26.09 6.35 27.63
C PRO A 163 -27.27 7.24 27.23
N SER A 164 -28.43 6.61 27.23
CA SER A 164 -29.79 7.09 26.90
C SER A 164 -30.07 8.58 27.05
#